data_AF-A0A8T3WSW3-F1
#
_entry.id   AF-A0A8T3WSW3-F1
#
_cell.length_a   1.000
_cell.length_b   1.000
_cell.length_c   1.000
_cell.angle_alpha   90.00
_cell.angle_beta   90.00
_cell.angle_gamma   90.00
#
_symmetry.space_group_name_H-M   'P 1'
#
loop_
_entity.id
_entity.type
_entity.pdbx_description
1 polymer ?
#
loop_
_entity_poly.entity_id
_entity_poly.type
_entity_poly.pdbx_seq_one_letter_code
_entity_poly.pdbx_strand_id
1 'polypeptide(L)'
;MLKKSQSISINTIIIAAIALAVLVVLFIVFTGRFKIFSEGVKDTSLTCDKSCKAVGYSRGDPRFGSCSTSEFQTGKFEGMSEGQVCCCVS
;
A
#
# COMPACT_ATOMS: atom_id res chain seq x y z
N MET A 1 -21.17 -52.30 5.31
CA MET A 1 -21.17 -50.94 4.73
C MET A 1 -20.15 -50.89 3.60
N LEU A 2 -20.62 -50.88 2.35
CA LEU A 2 -19.74 -50.90 1.18
C LEU A 2 -19.10 -49.52 1.00
N LYS A 3 -17.79 -49.44 1.21
CA LYS A 3 -16.99 -48.23 0.98
C LYS A 3 -17.01 -47.96 -0.53
N LYS A 4 -17.87 -47.04 -0.99
CA LYS A 4 -17.81 -46.51 -2.37
C LYS A 4 -16.49 -45.77 -2.50
N SER A 5 -15.46 -46.46 -2.96
CA SER A 5 -14.27 -45.82 -3.51
C SER A 5 -14.76 -44.99 -4.70
N GLN A 6 -15.00 -43.70 -4.47
CA GLN A 6 -15.16 -42.73 -5.56
C GLN A 6 -13.82 -42.73 -6.29
N SER A 7 -13.72 -43.50 -7.37
CA SER A 7 -12.68 -43.28 -8.36
C SER A 7 -12.92 -41.88 -8.91
N ILE A 8 -12.17 -40.91 -8.40
CA ILE A 8 -12.12 -39.58 -9.00
C ILE A 8 -11.67 -39.81 -10.44
N SER A 9 -12.50 -39.40 -11.39
CA SER A 9 -12.22 -39.59 -12.80
C SER A 9 -10.91 -38.88 -13.15
N ILE A 10 -10.08 -39.51 -14.00
CA ILE A 10 -8.79 -38.95 -14.44
C ILE A 10 -8.99 -37.53 -15.02
N ASN A 11 -10.09 -37.30 -15.73
CA ASN A 11 -10.43 -35.96 -16.24
C ASN A 11 -10.58 -34.93 -15.12
N THR A 12 -11.16 -35.29 -13.98
CA THR A 12 -11.31 -34.40 -12.82
C THR A 12 -9.95 -34.04 -12.24
N ILE A 13 -9.02 -35.00 -12.17
CA ILE A 13 -7.65 -34.76 -11.69
C ILE A 13 -6.92 -33.79 -12.62
N ILE A 14 -7.03 -34.00 -13.94
CA ILE A 14 -6.40 -33.13 -14.94
C ILE A 14 -6.93 -31.71 -14.84
N ILE A 15 -8.26 -31.53 -14.76
CA ILE A 15 -8.89 -30.22 -14.65
C ILE A 15 -8.46 -29.52 -13.35
N ALA A 16 -8.44 -30.25 -12.23
CA ALA A 16 -7.99 -29.71 -10.94
C ALA A 16 -6.53 -29.24 -10.98
N ALA A 17 -5.65 -30.01 -11.63
CA ALA A 17 -4.24 -29.63 -11.78
C ALA A 17 -4.06 -28.37 -12.64
N ILE A 18 -4.78 -28.25 -13.75
CA ILE A 18 -4.73 -27.05 -14.62
C ILE A 18 -5.25 -25.83 -13.87
N ALA A 19 -6.39 -25.95 -13.18
CA ALA A 19 -6.97 -24.85 -12.42
C ALA A 19 -6.00 -24.37 -11.32
N LEU A 20 -5.35 -25.30 -10.62
CA LEU A 20 -4.37 -24.98 -9.58
C LEU A 20 -3.12 -24.31 -10.18
N ALA A 21 -2.62 -24.79 -11.31
CA ALA A 21 -1.48 -24.19 -11.99
C ALA A 21 -1.76 -22.73 -12.40
N VAL A 22 -2.93 -22.46 -12.98
CA VAL A 22 -3.34 -21.09 -13.35
C VAL A 22 -3.44 -20.20 -12.11
N LEU A 23 -4.00 -20.71 -11.00
CA LEU A 23 -4.10 -19.95 -9.76
C LEU A 23 -2.72 -19.58 -9.21
N VAL A 24 -1.75 -20.50 -9.21
CA VAL A 24 -0.37 -20.23 -8.78
C VAL A 24 0.28 -19.16 -9.65
N VAL A 25 0.12 -19.24 -10.98
CA VAL A 25 0.66 -18.24 -11.90
C VAL A 25 0.07 -16.86 -11.64
N LEU A 26 -1.25 -16.77 -11.48
CA LEU A 26 -1.90 -15.51 -11.13
C LEU A 26 -1.39 -14.97 -9.79
N PHE A 27 -1.27 -15.82 -8.78
CA PHE A 27 -0.76 -15.42 -7.46
C PHE A 27 0.64 -14.82 -7.55
N ILE A 28 1.55 -15.43 -8.32
CA ILE A 28 2.92 -14.93 -8.51
C ILE A 28 2.91 -13.57 -9.23
N VAL A 29 2.14 -13.43 -10.31
CA VAL A 29 2.06 -12.17 -11.07
C VAL A 29 1.47 -11.06 -10.21
N PHE A 30 0.36 -11.33 -9.52
CA PHE A 30 -0.27 -10.34 -8.65
C PHE A 30 0.66 -9.93 -7.50
N THR A 31 1.28 -10.90 -6.81
CA THR A 31 2.20 -10.61 -5.71
C THR A 31 3.43 -9.82 -6.16
N GLY A 32 4.02 -10.18 -7.31
CA GLY A 32 5.15 -9.46 -7.89
C GLY A 32 4.83 -8.00 -8.22
N ARG A 33 3.64 -7.74 -8.79
CA ARG A 33 3.18 -6.37 -9.05
C ARG A 33 2.88 -5.60 -7.77
N PHE A 34 2.20 -6.21 -6.78
CA PHE A 34 1.91 -5.56 -5.49
C PHE A 34 3.17 -5.16 -4.72
N LYS A 35 4.25 -5.94 -4.80
CA LYS A 35 5.52 -5.57 -4.18
C LYS A 35 6.10 -4.27 -4.78
N ILE A 36 6.09 -4.16 -6.10
CA ILE A 36 6.57 -2.97 -6.82
C ILE A 36 5.72 -1.75 -6.47
N PHE A 37 4.39 -1.91 -6.38
CA PHE A 37 3.51 -0.83 -5.92
C PHE A 37 3.78 -0.46 -4.46
N SER A 38 3.95 -1.44 -3.56
CA SER A 38 4.25 -1.17 -2.16
C SER A 38 5.59 -0.46 -1.96
N GLU A 39 6.61 -0.80 -2.74
CA GLU A 39 7.91 -0.11 -2.73
C GLU A 39 7.76 1.34 -3.23
N GLY A 40 7.08 1.58 -4.35
CA GLY A 40 6.85 2.95 -4.83
C GLY A 40 6.02 3.83 -3.88
N VAL A 41 5.09 3.24 -3.12
CA VAL A 41 4.32 3.95 -2.09
C VAL A 41 5.17 4.23 -0.84
N LYS A 42 6.12 3.35 -0.49
CA LYS A 42 7.09 3.61 0.59
C LYS A 42 8.07 4.72 0.23
N ASP A 43 8.51 4.80 -1.02
CA ASP A 43 9.34 5.91 -1.52
C ASP A 43 8.54 7.22 -1.64
N THR A 44 7.21 7.13 -1.60
CA THR A 44 6.33 8.26 -1.34
C THR A 44 6.19 8.49 0.16
N SER A 45 7.34 8.60 0.85
CA SER A 45 7.44 9.24 2.16
C SER A 45 6.57 10.48 2.15
N LEU A 46 5.47 10.46 2.90
CA LEU A 46 4.59 11.61 3.03
C LEU A 46 5.33 12.64 3.89
N THR A 47 6.23 13.39 3.28
CA THR A 47 6.94 14.49 3.93
C THR A 47 6.00 15.69 4.01
N CYS A 48 6.20 16.52 5.05
CA CYS A 48 5.41 17.73 5.25
C CYS A 48 5.33 18.59 3.97
N ASP A 49 6.46 18.77 3.28
CA ASP A 49 6.52 19.52 2.02
C ASP A 49 5.68 18.91 0.89
N LYS A 50 5.79 17.58 0.67
CA LYS A 50 5.03 16.89 -0.39
C LYS A 50 3.52 16.96 -0.14
N SER A 51 3.10 16.85 1.12
CA SER A 51 1.69 16.95 1.47
C SER A 51 1.13 18.36 1.27
N CYS A 52 1.88 19.40 1.66
CA CYS A 52 1.44 20.78 1.44
C CYS A 52 1.33 21.09 -0.06
N LYS A 53 2.29 20.62 -0.87
CA LYS A 53 2.23 20.76 -2.34
C LYS A 53 1.07 20.00 -2.97
N ALA A 54 0.71 18.82 -2.46
CA ALA A 54 -0.43 18.06 -2.95
C ALA A 54 -1.78 18.78 -2.72
N VAL A 55 -1.85 19.64 -1.71
CA VAL A 55 -3.04 20.45 -1.38
C VAL A 55 -2.99 21.83 -2.07
N GLY A 56 -1.88 22.19 -2.73
CA GLY A 56 -1.75 23.42 -3.51
C GLY A 56 -0.92 24.54 -2.86
N TYR A 57 -0.16 24.24 -1.80
CA TYR A 57 0.74 25.20 -1.16
C TYR A 57 2.15 25.17 -1.78
N SER A 58 2.89 26.27 -1.67
CA SER A 58 4.25 26.38 -2.22
C SER A 58 5.27 25.50 -1.49
N ARG A 59 5.14 25.36 -0.17
CA ARG A 59 6.06 24.58 0.68
C ARG A 59 5.47 24.17 2.01
N GLY A 60 6.02 23.13 2.63
CA GLY A 60 5.67 22.67 3.97
C GLY A 60 6.89 22.56 4.89
N ASP A 61 6.84 23.23 6.04
CA ASP A 61 7.92 23.21 7.04
C ASP A 61 7.45 22.54 8.35
N PRO A 62 8.17 21.52 8.87
CA PRO A 62 7.87 20.94 10.18
C PRO A 62 8.29 21.91 11.31
N ARG A 63 7.38 22.19 12.24
CA ARG A 63 7.60 23.12 13.36
C ARG A 63 7.13 22.50 14.67
N PHE A 64 7.83 22.78 15.77
CA PHE A 64 7.32 22.52 17.12
C PHE A 64 6.40 23.66 17.54
N GLY A 65 5.18 23.35 17.97
CA GLY A 65 4.20 24.35 18.42
C GLY A 65 3.09 24.60 17.40
N SER A 66 2.62 25.85 17.27
CA SER A 66 1.53 26.23 16.36
C SER A 66 2.04 27.03 15.16
N CYS A 67 1.36 26.84 14.03
CA CYS A 67 1.58 27.63 12.81
C CYS A 67 0.99 29.03 13.00
N SER A 68 1.82 30.09 12.97
CA SER A 68 1.35 31.45 13.28
C SER A 68 0.57 32.13 12.15
N THR A 69 0.80 31.75 10.90
CA THR A 69 0.20 32.38 9.70
C THR A 69 -0.08 31.40 8.56
N SER A 70 0.05 30.10 8.80
CA SER A 70 -0.10 29.03 7.80
C SER A 70 -1.15 28.03 8.21
N GLU A 71 -1.80 27.39 7.23
CA GLU A 71 -2.68 26.26 7.48
C GLU A 71 -1.87 25.08 8.02
N PHE A 72 -2.41 24.43 9.06
CA PHE A 72 -1.78 23.26 9.67
C PHE A 72 -2.42 22.00 9.11
N GLN A 73 -1.59 21.04 8.71
CA GLN A 73 -2.05 19.71 8.34
C GLN A 73 -1.73 18.74 9.46
N THR A 74 -2.78 18.10 9.99
CA THR A 74 -2.65 17.03 10.99
C THR A 74 -2.51 15.69 10.29
N GLY A 75 -1.38 15.01 10.49
CA GLY A 75 -1.08 13.72 9.87
C GLY A 75 0.20 13.10 10.43
N LYS A 76 0.42 11.82 10.13
CA LYS A 76 1.72 11.18 10.38
C LYS A 76 2.60 11.41 9.16
N PHE A 77 3.59 12.29 9.30
CA PHE A 77 4.57 12.56 8.27
C PHE A 77 5.88 11.89 8.62
N GLU A 78 6.59 11.38 7.61
CA GLU A 78 7.91 10.81 7.85
C GLU A 78 8.90 11.91 8.26
N GLY A 79 9.72 11.61 9.27
CA GLY A 79 10.73 12.55 9.80
C GLY A 79 10.21 13.56 10.83
N MET A 80 8.97 13.43 11.31
CA MET A 80 8.47 14.28 12.41
C MET A 80 8.55 13.59 13.77
N SER A 81 9.07 14.32 14.76
CA SER A 81 9.08 13.91 16.17
C SER A 81 7.73 14.16 16.84
N GLU A 82 7.47 13.47 17.96
CA GLU A 82 6.25 13.67 18.75
C GLU A 82 6.10 15.16 19.15
N GLY A 83 4.96 15.76 18.80
CA GLY A 83 4.68 17.17 19.07
C GLY A 83 5.06 18.18 17.98
N GLN A 84 5.60 17.73 16.84
CA GLN A 84 5.76 18.57 15.65
C GLN A 84 4.47 18.61 14.81
N VAL A 85 4.15 19.78 14.27
CA VAL A 85 3.07 20.00 13.31
C VAL A 85 3.64 20.40 11.96
N CYS A 86 2.95 20.04 10.88
CA CYS A 86 3.31 20.46 9.53
C CYS A 86 2.62 21.79 9.19
N CYS A 87 3.41 22.83 8.88
CA CYS A 87 2.92 24.15 8.51
C CYS A 87 3.03 24.35 6.99
N CYS A 88 1.89 24.56 6.31
CA CYS A 88 1.84 24.78 4.87
C CYS A 88 1.82 26.27 4.52
N VAL A 89 2.81 26.73 3.77
CA VAL A 89 2.94 28.13 3.36
C VAL A 89 2.54 28.26 1.89
N SER A 90 1.55 29.13 1.61
CA SER A 90 1.12 29.47 0.25
C SER A 90 2.20 30.19 -0.53
#